data_AF-A0A3M1R6E0-F1
#
_entry.id   AF-A0A3M1R6E0-F1
#
_cell.length_a   1.000
_cell.length_b   1.000
_cell.length_c   1.000
_cell.angle_alpha   90.00
_cell.angle_beta   90.00
_cell.angle_gamma   90.00
#
_symmetry.space_group_name_H-M   'P 1'
#
loop_
_entity.id
_entity.type
_entity.pdbx_description
1 polymer ?
#
loop_
_entity_poly.entity_id
_entity_poly.type
_entity_poly.pdbx_seq_one_letter_code
_entity_poly.pdbx_strand_id
1 'polypeptide(L)'
;ARPGQAGAGRAGLAVAAAAAAAVAAIAVADRDPPWGVGVVWDGVPREAARFVADHHLPPTVYNDFDTGSYLNWAWAGAPPTFQDGRALGGVAFVRDCDRILRGRGIEPLLARYRVQTVLTSTLFPSSGRIFPSVWHWMTSPAWRLVDASDALVFVRAGAAPGVPGLPRRLGWRRIALDGEAVAASRPAAAHAAYTAAVAWTLAGDTERARLWRRRARERHPELAAAYAPLLGAE
;
A
#
# COMPACT_ATOMS: atom_id res chain seq x y z
N ALA A 1 -30.18 -28.13 -54.69
CA ALA A 1 -30.14 -27.22 -53.53
C ALA A 1 -30.37 -28.05 -52.27
N ARG A 2 -29.39 -28.11 -51.33
CA ARG A 2 -29.53 -28.87 -50.08
C ARG A 2 -30.14 -27.97 -48.99
N PRO A 3 -31.34 -28.26 -48.46
CA PRO A 3 -31.91 -27.54 -47.33
C PRO A 3 -31.28 -28.11 -46.05
N GLY A 4 -30.44 -27.33 -45.37
CA GLY A 4 -29.84 -27.79 -44.11
C GLY A 4 -28.78 -26.88 -43.50
N GLN A 5 -28.17 -25.97 -44.28
CA GLN A 5 -27.08 -25.12 -43.78
C GLN A 5 -27.54 -23.81 -43.10
N ALA A 6 -28.82 -23.45 -43.13
CA ALA A 6 -29.28 -22.18 -42.56
C ALA A 6 -29.47 -22.18 -41.03
N GLY A 7 -29.54 -23.36 -40.39
CA GLY A 7 -29.79 -23.49 -38.94
C GLY A 7 -28.55 -23.39 -38.06
N ALA A 8 -27.40 -23.89 -38.54
CA ALA A 8 -26.17 -23.97 -37.75
C ALA A 8 -25.53 -22.59 -37.48
N GLY A 9 -25.66 -21.64 -38.42
CA GLY A 9 -25.10 -20.31 -38.28
C GLY A 9 -25.79 -19.45 -37.21
N ARG A 10 -27.11 -19.61 -37.03
CA ARG A 10 -27.88 -18.84 -36.04
C ARG A 10 -27.65 -19.31 -34.61
N ALA A 11 -27.48 -20.62 -34.41
CA ALA A 11 -27.15 -21.18 -33.10
C ALA A 11 -25.75 -20.76 -32.65
N GLY A 12 -24.76 -20.75 -33.54
CA GLY A 12 -23.40 -20.28 -33.24
C GLY A 12 -23.33 -18.79 -32.89
N LEU A 13 -24.09 -17.96 -33.62
CA LEU A 13 -24.21 -16.52 -33.33
C LEU A 13 -24.89 -16.23 -31.99
N ALA A 14 -25.95 -16.99 -31.64
CA ALA A 14 -26.64 -16.83 -30.36
C ALA A 14 -25.74 -17.22 -29.17
N VAL A 15 -24.96 -18.29 -29.30
CA VAL A 15 -24.00 -18.72 -28.27
C VAL A 15 -22.86 -17.71 -28.12
N ALA A 16 -22.32 -17.19 -29.22
CA ALA A 16 -21.27 -16.16 -29.17
C ALA A 16 -21.77 -14.86 -28.55
N ALA A 17 -22.99 -14.42 -28.89
CA ALA A 17 -23.62 -13.24 -28.30
C ALA A 17 -23.90 -13.42 -26.81
N ALA A 18 -24.39 -14.59 -26.40
CA ALA A 18 -24.61 -14.92 -24.99
C ALA A 18 -23.30 -14.95 -24.19
N ALA A 19 -22.23 -15.52 -24.76
CA ALA A 19 -20.90 -15.52 -24.14
C ALA A 19 -20.33 -14.10 -24.00
N ALA A 20 -20.45 -13.27 -25.05
CA ALA A 20 -20.04 -11.87 -25.00
C ALA A 20 -20.84 -11.07 -23.97
N ALA A 21 -22.15 -11.28 -23.90
CA ALA A 21 -23.03 -10.63 -22.91
C ALA A 21 -22.70 -11.09 -21.48
N ALA A 22 -22.38 -12.36 -21.27
CA ALA A 22 -21.96 -12.88 -19.96
C ALA A 22 -20.60 -12.30 -19.54
N VAL A 23 -19.63 -12.23 -20.45
CA VAL A 23 -18.32 -11.59 -20.18
C VAL A 23 -18.50 -10.11 -19.87
N ALA A 24 -19.35 -9.40 -20.61
CA ALA A 24 -19.66 -8.00 -20.34
C ALA A 24 -20.38 -7.81 -18.99
N ALA A 25 -21.35 -8.67 -18.66
CA ALA A 25 -22.07 -8.61 -17.39
C ALA A 25 -21.16 -8.89 -16.20
N ILE A 26 -20.26 -9.87 -16.29
CA ILE A 26 -19.23 -10.15 -15.27
C ILE A 26 -18.29 -8.95 -15.13
N ALA A 27 -17.85 -8.37 -16.24
CA ALA A 27 -16.96 -7.21 -16.24
C ALA A 27 -17.61 -5.93 -15.68
N VAL A 28 -18.94 -5.84 -15.63
CA VAL A 28 -19.68 -4.70 -15.06
C VAL A 28 -20.11 -4.96 -13.61
N ALA A 29 -20.46 -6.20 -13.26
CA ALA A 29 -20.96 -6.55 -11.92
C ALA A 29 -19.86 -6.55 -10.83
N ASP A 30 -18.59 -6.78 -11.21
CA ASP A 30 -17.45 -6.80 -10.27
C ASP A 30 -16.76 -5.43 -10.13
N ARG A 31 -17.39 -4.35 -10.62
CA ARG A 31 -16.83 -3.00 -10.57
C ARG A 31 -17.47 -2.15 -9.47
N ASP A 32 -16.62 -1.48 -8.71
CA ASP A 32 -17.00 -0.45 -7.75
C ASP A 32 -16.29 0.86 -8.14
N PRO A 33 -17.03 1.92 -8.53
CA PRO A 33 -18.49 1.97 -8.71
C PRO A 33 -18.96 1.17 -9.96
N PRO A 34 -20.26 0.86 -10.09
CA PRO A 34 -20.85 0.02 -11.16
C PRO A 34 -20.85 0.66 -12.56
N TRP A 35 -20.10 1.74 -12.76
CA TRP A 35 -19.95 2.44 -14.03
C TRP A 35 -18.48 2.78 -14.28
N GLY A 36 -18.04 2.71 -15.54
CA GLY A 36 -16.63 2.95 -15.93
C GLY A 36 -15.73 1.72 -15.76
N VAL A 37 -14.42 1.94 -15.68
CA VAL A 37 -13.40 0.87 -15.54
C VAL A 37 -13.25 0.33 -14.10
N GLY A 38 -14.04 0.83 -13.14
CA GLY A 38 -13.97 0.47 -11.73
C GLY A 38 -12.70 0.98 -11.04
N VAL A 39 -12.67 0.99 -9.71
CA VAL A 39 -11.46 1.24 -8.93
C VAL A 39 -10.67 -0.06 -8.81
N VAL A 40 -9.37 -0.02 -9.12
CA VAL A 40 -8.46 -1.12 -8.82
C VAL A 40 -8.09 -1.05 -7.35
N TRP A 41 -8.83 -1.79 -6.51
CA TRP A 41 -8.70 -1.73 -5.06
C TRP A 41 -7.33 -2.15 -4.54
N ASP A 42 -6.63 -3.04 -5.25
CA ASP A 42 -5.30 -3.52 -4.87
C ASP A 42 -4.21 -2.43 -4.86
N GLY A 43 -4.50 -1.24 -5.42
CA GLY A 43 -3.56 -0.12 -5.50
C GLY A 43 -3.82 1.02 -4.51
N VAL A 44 -4.84 0.92 -3.64
CA VAL A 44 -5.27 2.04 -2.78
C VAL A 44 -5.52 1.61 -1.33
N PRO A 45 -5.27 2.51 -0.35
CA PRO A 45 -5.43 2.22 1.08
C PRO A 45 -6.88 2.40 1.54
N ARG A 46 -7.80 1.59 1.04
CA ARG A 46 -9.23 1.66 1.33
C ARG A 46 -9.57 1.45 2.81
N GLU A 47 -9.08 0.37 3.42
CA GLU A 47 -9.41 0.05 4.81
C GLU A 47 -8.81 1.08 5.77
N ALA A 48 -7.54 1.46 5.57
CA ALA A 48 -6.89 2.52 6.33
C ALA A 48 -7.57 3.89 6.15
N ALA A 49 -8.02 4.24 4.93
CA ALA A 49 -8.74 5.49 4.69
C ALA A 49 -10.08 5.53 5.43
N ARG A 50 -10.85 4.42 5.41
CA ARG A 50 -12.07 4.28 6.20
C ARG A 50 -11.79 4.40 7.69
N PHE A 51 -10.74 3.72 8.17
CA PHE A 51 -10.33 3.80 9.58
C PHE A 51 -10.08 5.24 10.03
N VAL A 52 -9.34 6.03 9.24
CA VAL A 52 -9.08 7.46 9.52
C VAL A 52 -10.38 8.24 9.64
N ALA A 53 -11.32 8.04 8.71
CA ALA A 53 -12.59 8.76 8.68
C ALA A 53 -13.52 8.34 9.84
N ASP A 54 -13.74 7.05 10.03
CA ASP A 54 -14.67 6.49 11.02
C ASP A 54 -14.24 6.85 12.46
N HIS A 55 -12.94 6.88 12.72
CA HIS A 55 -12.38 7.23 14.02
C HIS A 55 -12.10 8.74 14.17
N HIS A 56 -12.43 9.55 13.16
CA HIS A 56 -12.23 11.00 13.15
C HIS A 56 -10.80 11.39 13.57
N LEU A 57 -9.81 10.73 12.98
CA LEU A 57 -8.41 10.94 13.40
C LEU A 57 -7.98 12.39 13.18
N PRO A 58 -7.10 12.95 14.02
CA PRO A 58 -6.79 14.37 13.99
C PRO A 58 -6.14 14.81 12.66
N PRO A 59 -6.58 15.93 12.05
CA PRO A 59 -5.83 16.58 10.98
C PRO A 59 -4.56 17.24 11.55
N THR A 60 -3.50 17.51 10.78
CA THR A 60 -3.27 17.26 9.35
C THR A 60 -2.83 15.81 9.11
N VAL A 61 -3.34 15.16 8.05
CA VAL A 61 -2.98 13.78 7.68
C VAL A 61 -1.86 13.79 6.64
N TYR A 62 -0.65 13.38 7.02
CA TYR A 62 0.40 13.08 6.05
C TYR A 62 0.04 11.85 5.24
N ASN A 63 0.17 11.93 3.92
CA ASN A 63 0.08 10.83 2.99
C ASN A 63 1.25 10.85 2.00
N ASP A 64 1.59 9.69 1.44
CA ASP A 64 2.50 9.62 0.30
C ASP A 64 1.84 10.18 -0.97
N PHE A 65 2.67 10.53 -1.94
CA PHE A 65 2.21 11.20 -3.17
C PHE A 65 1.18 10.38 -3.95
N ASP A 66 1.37 9.06 -4.01
CA ASP A 66 0.58 8.16 -4.85
C ASP A 66 -0.84 7.96 -4.31
N THR A 67 -1.03 8.11 -2.99
CA THR A 67 -2.33 7.91 -2.34
C THR A 67 -3.19 9.17 -2.21
N GLY A 68 -2.60 10.36 -2.38
CA GLY A 68 -3.29 11.63 -2.10
C GLY A 68 -4.58 11.86 -2.86
N SER A 69 -4.57 11.64 -4.17
CA SER A 69 -5.77 11.82 -5.00
C SER A 69 -6.91 10.88 -4.59
N TYR A 70 -6.57 9.63 -4.24
CA TYR A 70 -7.55 8.65 -3.77
C TYR A 70 -8.14 9.09 -2.43
N LEU A 71 -7.31 9.49 -1.47
CA LEU A 71 -7.75 9.90 -0.14
C LEU A 71 -8.65 11.13 -0.20
N ASN A 72 -8.36 12.10 -1.07
CA ASN A 72 -9.24 13.24 -1.28
C ASN A 72 -10.62 12.85 -1.81
N TRP A 73 -10.68 11.85 -2.70
CA TRP A 73 -11.96 11.31 -3.15
C TRP A 73 -12.68 10.54 -2.03
N ALA A 74 -11.96 9.64 -1.35
CA ALA A 74 -12.52 8.79 -0.29
C ALA A 74 -13.07 9.58 0.90
N TRP A 75 -12.44 10.72 1.22
CA TRP A 75 -12.82 11.60 2.33
C TRP A 75 -13.67 12.79 1.90
N ALA A 76 -14.03 12.91 0.61
CA ALA A 76 -14.66 14.10 0.05
C ALA A 76 -13.93 15.41 0.45
N GLY A 77 -12.60 15.36 0.58
CA GLY A 77 -11.74 16.46 1.01
C GLY A 77 -11.63 16.72 2.52
N ALA A 78 -12.26 15.91 3.39
CA ALA A 78 -12.25 16.08 4.84
C ALA A 78 -11.97 14.76 5.59
N PRO A 79 -10.81 14.58 6.24
CA PRO A 79 -9.75 15.57 6.46
C PRO A 79 -8.94 15.89 5.20
N PRO A 80 -8.25 17.06 5.15
CA PRO A 80 -7.42 17.40 4.00
C PRO A 80 -6.17 16.50 3.93
N THR A 81 -5.86 16.02 2.72
CA THR A 81 -4.61 15.32 2.43
C THR A 81 -3.42 16.28 2.46
N PHE A 82 -2.27 15.80 2.94
CA PHE A 82 -1.03 16.57 2.91
C PHE A 82 -0.45 16.72 1.50
N GLN A 83 -0.41 15.63 0.72
CA GLN A 83 0.04 15.65 -0.68
C GLN A 83 -1.14 15.35 -1.60
N ASP A 84 -1.32 16.15 -2.66
CA ASP A 84 -2.26 15.88 -3.76
C ASP A 84 -1.53 16.08 -5.09
N GLY A 85 -1.57 15.07 -5.96
CA GLY A 85 -0.96 15.14 -7.29
C GLY A 85 -1.51 16.28 -8.18
N ARG A 86 -2.69 16.80 -7.84
CA ARG A 86 -3.32 17.95 -8.51
C ARG A 86 -2.83 19.30 -7.98
N ALA A 87 -2.23 19.34 -6.79
CA ALA A 87 -1.82 20.57 -6.11
C ALA A 87 -0.48 20.39 -5.37
N LEU A 88 0.62 20.68 -6.06
CA LEU A 88 1.98 20.44 -5.56
C LEU A 88 2.51 21.47 -4.56
N GLY A 89 1.75 22.53 -4.20
CA GLY A 89 2.10 23.51 -3.16
C GLY A 89 3.35 24.39 -3.38
N GLY A 90 4.17 24.11 -4.39
CA GLY A 90 5.40 24.84 -4.74
C GLY A 90 6.69 24.04 -4.48
N VAL A 91 7.80 24.46 -5.09
CA VAL A 91 9.08 23.71 -5.09
C VAL A 91 9.61 23.43 -3.68
N ALA A 92 9.45 24.39 -2.75
CA ALA A 92 9.87 24.20 -1.37
C ALA A 92 9.09 23.09 -0.67
N PHE A 93 7.77 23.02 -0.91
CA PHE A 93 6.91 21.99 -0.35
C PHE A 93 7.26 20.60 -0.88
N VAL A 94 7.45 20.48 -2.20
CA VAL A 94 7.88 19.23 -2.84
C VAL A 94 9.21 18.74 -2.26
N ARG A 95 10.17 19.66 -2.05
CA ARG A 95 11.46 19.33 -1.42
C ARG A 95 11.28 18.82 0.01
N ASP A 96 10.40 19.43 0.79
CA ASP A 96 10.11 18.98 2.15
C ASP A 96 9.41 17.61 2.15
N CYS A 97 8.53 17.32 1.19
CA CYS A 97 7.93 15.99 1.01
C CYS A 97 8.98 14.92 0.66
N ASP A 98 9.90 15.20 -0.28
CA ASP A 98 11.01 14.28 -0.59
C ASP A 98 11.90 14.02 0.64
N ARG A 99 12.17 15.05 1.44
CA ARG A 99 12.92 14.89 2.70
C ARG A 99 12.18 13.98 3.68
N ILE A 100 10.88 14.15 3.87
CA ILE A 100 10.07 13.28 4.74
C ILE A 100 10.14 11.85 4.23
N LEU A 101 9.83 11.60 2.95
CA LEU A 101 9.87 10.27 2.33
C LEU A 101 11.24 9.59 2.48
N ARG A 102 12.33 10.35 2.33
CA ARG A 102 13.72 9.88 2.49
C ARG A 102 14.19 9.76 3.94
N GLY A 103 13.33 9.99 4.93
CA GLY A 103 13.70 9.83 6.34
C GLY A 103 14.51 10.99 6.92
N ARG A 104 14.54 12.16 6.28
CA ARG A 104 15.46 13.26 6.65
C ARG A 104 14.75 14.40 7.33
N GLY A 105 15.04 14.62 8.61
CA GLY A 105 14.47 15.74 9.38
C GLY A 105 12.96 15.68 9.48
N ILE A 106 12.41 14.46 9.62
CA ILE A 106 10.95 14.21 9.66
C ILE A 106 10.28 15.04 10.75
N GLU A 107 10.71 14.94 12.02
CA GLU A 107 9.98 15.58 13.12
C GLU A 107 9.87 17.11 13.00
N PRO A 108 10.95 17.87 12.70
CA PRO A 108 10.82 19.31 12.47
C PRO A 108 9.86 19.66 11.33
N LEU A 109 9.84 18.88 10.25
CA LEU A 109 8.95 19.10 9.11
C LEU A 109 7.50 18.78 9.49
N LEU A 110 7.24 17.63 10.11
CA LEU A 110 5.90 17.26 10.57
C LEU A 110 5.35 18.25 11.59
N ALA A 111 6.19 18.77 12.49
CA ALA A 111 5.81 19.83 13.43
C ALA A 111 5.46 21.15 12.71
N ARG A 112 6.28 21.58 11.73
CA ARG A 112 6.02 22.77 10.90
C ARG A 112 4.67 22.69 10.19
N TYR A 113 4.32 21.52 9.67
CA TYR A 113 3.06 21.29 8.96
C TYR A 113 1.91 20.83 9.87
N ARG A 114 2.15 20.78 11.19
CA ARG A 114 1.17 20.35 12.20
C ARG A 114 0.54 18.98 11.89
N VAL A 115 1.36 18.06 11.36
CA VAL A 115 0.92 16.69 11.10
C VAL A 115 0.71 15.96 12.42
N GLN A 116 -0.49 15.40 12.56
CA GLN A 116 -0.94 14.63 13.72
C GLN A 116 -1.24 13.17 13.38
N THR A 117 -1.57 12.90 12.11
CA THR A 117 -1.87 11.57 11.59
C THR A 117 -1.00 11.31 10.37
N VAL A 118 -0.53 10.08 10.21
CA VAL A 118 0.23 9.59 9.06
C VAL A 118 -0.54 8.40 8.52
N LEU A 119 -0.89 8.42 7.24
CA LEU A 119 -1.34 7.26 6.48
C LEU A 119 -0.33 7.05 5.36
N THR A 120 0.27 5.88 5.26
CA THR A 120 1.38 5.66 4.34
C THR A 120 1.39 4.23 3.81
N SER A 121 1.74 4.12 2.52
CA SER A 121 2.20 2.86 1.95
C SER A 121 3.49 2.40 2.64
N THR A 122 3.80 1.11 2.56
CA THR A 122 4.93 0.51 3.28
C THR A 122 6.24 0.54 2.51
N LEU A 123 6.19 0.42 1.18
CA LEU A 123 7.34 0.20 0.31
C LEU A 123 7.17 0.86 -1.06
N PHE A 124 8.29 1.01 -1.78
CA PHE A 124 8.30 1.39 -3.20
C PHE A 124 7.90 0.18 -4.05
N PRO A 125 6.78 0.21 -4.81
CA PRO A 125 6.37 -0.91 -5.64
C PRO A 125 7.39 -1.30 -6.72
N SER A 126 8.16 -0.32 -7.21
CA SER A 126 9.17 -0.51 -8.25
C SER A 126 10.40 -1.30 -7.78
N SER A 127 10.79 -1.17 -6.52
CA SER A 127 12.00 -1.81 -6.00
C SER A 127 11.73 -2.85 -4.92
N GLY A 128 10.60 -2.76 -4.22
CA GLY A 128 10.30 -3.56 -3.03
C GLY A 128 10.96 -3.05 -1.74
N ARG A 129 11.64 -1.90 -1.77
CA ARG A 129 12.30 -1.33 -0.58
C ARG A 129 11.28 -0.62 0.32
N ILE A 130 11.38 -0.85 1.62
CA ILE A 130 10.63 -0.09 2.63
C ILE A 130 10.91 1.40 2.47
N PHE A 131 9.89 2.25 2.54
CA PHE A 131 10.09 3.70 2.59
C PHE A 131 10.94 4.08 3.81
N PRO A 132 12.02 4.87 3.67
CA PRO A 132 12.83 5.29 4.82
C PRO A 132 12.01 5.97 5.93
N SER A 133 10.95 6.70 5.59
CA SER A 133 10.03 7.29 6.55
C SER A 133 9.26 6.26 7.39
N VAL A 134 8.95 5.08 6.83
CA VAL A 134 8.27 3.99 7.55
C VAL A 134 9.12 3.48 8.70
N TRP A 135 10.44 3.36 8.51
CA TRP A 135 11.36 3.02 9.60
C TRP A 135 11.28 4.01 10.77
N HIS A 136 11.20 5.31 10.47
CA HIS A 136 11.05 6.35 11.49
C HIS A 136 9.75 6.16 12.29
N TRP A 137 8.59 6.01 11.64
CA TRP A 137 7.33 5.86 12.37
C TRP A 137 7.23 4.55 13.14
N MET A 138 7.85 3.47 12.65
CA MET A 138 7.86 2.16 13.30
C MET A 138 8.73 2.11 14.55
N THR A 139 9.76 2.96 14.64
CA THR A 139 10.74 2.97 15.74
C THR A 139 10.57 4.15 16.70
N SER A 140 9.94 5.24 16.26
CA SER A 140 9.75 6.43 17.09
C SER A 140 8.66 6.23 18.14
N PRO A 141 8.92 6.54 19.43
CA PRO A 141 7.90 6.53 20.47
C PRO A 141 6.91 7.71 20.36
N ALA A 142 7.24 8.73 19.55
CA ALA A 142 6.37 9.88 19.32
C ALA A 142 5.13 9.56 18.47
N TRP A 143 5.13 8.39 17.82
CA TRP A 143 4.06 7.91 16.94
C TRP A 143 3.53 6.60 17.47
N ARG A 144 2.23 6.40 17.36
CA ARG A 144 1.55 5.17 17.75
C ARG A 144 0.85 4.59 16.54
N LEU A 145 1.14 3.33 16.22
CA LEU A 145 0.42 2.59 15.19
C LEU A 145 -1.02 2.39 15.66
N VAL A 146 -2.00 2.69 14.81
CA VAL A 146 -3.44 2.54 15.12
C VAL A 146 -4.18 1.69 14.10
N ASP A 147 -3.67 1.60 12.87
CA ASP A 147 -4.16 0.66 11.86
C ASP A 147 -2.99 0.12 11.02
N ALA A 148 -3.15 -1.13 10.56
CA ALA A 148 -2.18 -1.83 9.71
C ALA A 148 -2.89 -2.80 8.75
N SER A 149 -4.10 -2.45 8.32
CA SER A 149 -4.97 -3.32 7.51
C SER A 149 -4.41 -3.50 6.10
N ASP A 150 -4.45 -2.46 5.28
CA ASP A 150 -3.94 -2.38 3.91
C ASP A 150 -2.87 -1.29 3.73
N ALA A 151 -2.83 -0.31 4.63
CA ALA A 151 -1.73 0.63 4.81
C ALA A 151 -1.39 0.82 6.29
N LEU A 152 -0.35 1.58 6.59
CA LEU A 152 0.00 1.90 7.96
C LEU A 152 -0.59 3.25 8.35
N VAL A 153 -1.32 3.28 9.47
CA VAL A 153 -1.82 4.52 10.06
C VAL A 153 -1.16 4.73 11.42
N PHE A 154 -0.53 5.89 11.58
CA PHE A 154 0.04 6.34 12.85
C PHE A 154 -0.61 7.63 13.30
N VAL A 155 -0.75 7.79 14.61
CA VAL A 155 -1.12 9.07 15.23
C VAL A 155 0.00 9.52 16.15
N ARG A 156 0.17 10.83 16.29
CA ARG A 156 1.08 11.38 17.29
C ARG A 156 0.65 10.93 18.69
N ALA A 157 1.60 10.62 19.54
CA ALA A 157 1.33 10.21 20.92
C ALA A 157 0.44 11.27 21.62
N GLY A 158 -0.69 10.82 22.18
CA GLY A 158 -1.67 11.67 22.86
C GLY A 158 -2.71 12.35 21.96
N ALA A 159 -2.55 12.37 20.62
CA ALA A 159 -3.47 13.10 19.74
C ALA A 159 -4.86 12.45 19.60
N ALA A 160 -4.95 11.12 19.76
CA ALA A 160 -6.19 10.36 19.65
C ALA A 160 -6.32 9.37 20.83
N PRO A 161 -6.62 9.82 22.05
CA PRO A 161 -6.63 8.96 23.24
C PRO A 161 -7.70 7.86 23.20
N GLY A 162 -8.82 8.09 22.51
CA GLY A 162 -9.91 7.11 22.36
C GLY A 162 -9.63 5.98 21.37
N VAL A 163 -8.55 6.06 20.59
CA VAL A 163 -8.21 5.07 19.58
C VAL A 163 -7.11 4.16 20.13
N PRO A 164 -7.33 2.84 20.32
CA PRO A 164 -6.31 1.93 20.84
C PRO A 164 -5.07 1.83 19.97
N GLY A 165 -3.91 1.59 20.58
CA GLY A 165 -2.66 1.39 19.86
C GLY A 165 -2.48 -0.07 19.44
N LEU A 166 -1.98 -0.28 18.23
CA LEU A 166 -1.59 -1.59 17.75
C LEU A 166 -0.13 -1.91 18.13
N PRO A 167 0.17 -3.17 18.48
CA PRO A 167 1.55 -3.62 18.62
C PRO A 167 2.33 -3.45 17.31
N ARG A 168 3.60 -3.00 17.40
CA ARG A 168 4.47 -2.79 16.23
C ARG A 168 4.64 -4.03 15.35
N ARG A 169 4.59 -5.23 15.92
CA ARG A 169 4.63 -6.49 15.16
C ARG A 169 3.54 -6.57 14.08
N LEU A 170 2.38 -5.94 14.28
CA LEU A 170 1.32 -5.91 13.27
C LEU A 170 1.67 -5.01 12.08
N GLY A 171 2.34 -3.88 12.32
CA GLY A 171 2.88 -3.05 11.24
C GLY A 171 3.98 -3.76 10.45
N TRP A 172 4.89 -4.47 11.14
CA TRP A 172 5.89 -5.32 10.48
C TRP A 172 5.26 -6.44 9.66
N ARG A 173 4.19 -7.07 10.17
CA ARG A 173 3.41 -8.05 9.42
C ARG A 173 2.83 -7.47 8.13
N ARG A 174 2.25 -6.27 8.16
CA ARG A 174 1.75 -5.58 6.95
C ARG A 174 2.86 -5.33 5.94
N ILE A 175 4.00 -4.78 6.38
CA ILE A 175 5.18 -4.58 5.53
C ILE A 175 5.65 -5.90 4.90
N ALA A 176 5.61 -6.99 5.66
CA ALA A 176 5.98 -8.30 5.15
C ALA A 176 5.03 -8.76 4.04
N LEU A 177 3.71 -8.69 4.27
CA LEU A 177 2.68 -9.04 3.30
C LEU A 177 2.79 -8.20 2.01
N ASP A 178 3.07 -6.90 2.12
CA ASP A 178 3.33 -6.05 0.95
C ASP A 178 4.58 -6.50 0.18
N GLY A 179 5.65 -6.85 0.90
CA GLY A 179 6.86 -7.41 0.30
C GLY A 179 6.59 -8.71 -0.47
N GLU A 180 5.75 -9.60 0.08
CA GLU A 180 5.34 -10.83 -0.60
C GLU A 180 4.55 -10.53 -1.87
N ALA A 181 3.56 -9.63 -1.78
CA ALA A 181 2.70 -9.26 -2.90
C ALA A 181 3.51 -8.61 -4.03
N VAL A 182 4.46 -7.73 -3.71
CA VAL A 182 5.36 -7.13 -4.71
C VAL A 182 6.31 -8.16 -5.30
N ALA A 183 6.89 -9.06 -4.48
CA ALA A 183 7.77 -10.12 -4.98
C ALA A 183 7.04 -11.11 -5.92
N ALA A 184 5.73 -11.29 -5.74
CA ALA A 184 4.90 -12.13 -6.60
C ALA A 184 4.50 -11.42 -7.90
N SER A 185 4.09 -10.14 -7.82
CA SER A 185 3.56 -9.39 -8.97
C SER A 185 4.62 -8.69 -9.81
N ARG A 186 5.78 -8.37 -9.24
CA ARG A 186 6.85 -7.59 -9.90
C ARG A 186 8.22 -8.24 -9.68
N PRO A 187 8.60 -9.23 -10.51
CA PRO A 187 9.90 -9.88 -10.40
C PRO A 187 11.12 -8.94 -10.50
N ALA A 188 10.96 -7.77 -11.14
CA ALA A 188 12.01 -6.74 -11.22
C ALA A 188 12.25 -5.99 -9.90
N ALA A 189 11.34 -6.08 -8.93
CA ALA A 189 11.47 -5.46 -7.61
C ALA A 189 12.42 -6.29 -6.72
N ALA A 190 13.72 -6.21 -7.02
CA ALA A 190 14.75 -7.10 -6.48
C ALA A 190 14.82 -7.13 -4.93
N HIS A 191 14.38 -6.06 -4.26
CA HIS A 191 14.42 -5.98 -2.80
C HIS A 191 13.20 -6.59 -2.11
N ALA A 192 12.11 -6.89 -2.84
CA ALA A 192 10.81 -7.24 -2.23
C ALA A 192 10.89 -8.49 -1.35
N ALA A 193 11.55 -9.54 -1.81
CA ALA A 193 11.71 -10.79 -1.05
C ALA A 193 12.59 -10.60 0.20
N TYR A 194 13.64 -9.76 0.11
CA TYR A 194 14.46 -9.41 1.26
C TYR A 194 13.70 -8.56 2.28
N THR A 195 12.89 -7.60 1.81
CA THR A 195 11.98 -6.81 2.65
C THR A 195 11.01 -7.72 3.40
N ALA A 196 10.38 -8.68 2.72
CA ALA A 196 9.50 -9.65 3.36
C ALA A 196 10.23 -10.44 4.46
N ALA A 197 11.45 -10.92 4.19
CA ALA A 197 12.26 -11.63 5.17
C ALA A 197 12.58 -10.78 6.42
N VAL A 198 13.01 -9.54 6.23
CA VAL A 198 13.32 -8.61 7.34
C VAL A 198 12.08 -8.32 8.17
N ALA A 199 10.97 -8.03 7.49
CA ALA A 199 9.72 -7.67 8.14
C ALA A 199 9.12 -8.86 8.93
N TRP A 200 9.20 -10.09 8.42
CA TRP A 200 8.80 -11.28 9.20
C TRP A 200 9.66 -11.51 10.42
N THR A 201 10.98 -11.30 10.34
CA THR A 201 11.89 -11.34 11.50
C THR A 201 11.43 -10.34 12.57
N LEU A 202 11.12 -9.10 12.18
CA LEU A 202 10.67 -8.05 13.09
C LEU A 202 9.23 -8.25 13.60
N ALA A 203 8.41 -8.99 12.86
CA ALA A 203 7.09 -9.42 13.30
C ALA A 203 7.14 -10.62 14.27
N GLY A 204 8.29 -11.32 14.36
CA GLY A 204 8.50 -12.50 15.19
C GLY A 204 8.16 -13.84 14.53
N ASP A 205 7.82 -13.85 13.24
CA ASP A 205 7.53 -15.07 12.48
C ASP A 205 8.80 -15.63 11.85
N THR A 206 9.53 -16.42 12.64
CA THR A 206 10.84 -16.95 12.24
C THR A 206 10.77 -17.95 11.09
N GLU A 207 9.66 -18.68 10.94
CA GLU A 207 9.47 -19.65 9.86
C GLU A 207 9.31 -18.92 8.52
N ARG A 208 8.40 -17.94 8.47
CA ARG A 208 8.23 -17.11 7.27
C ARG A 208 9.48 -16.30 6.95
N ALA A 209 10.17 -15.78 7.97
CA ALA A 209 11.42 -15.07 7.77
C ALA A 209 12.47 -15.94 7.07
N ARG A 210 12.66 -17.19 7.53
CA ARG A 210 13.60 -18.15 6.91
C ARG A 210 13.18 -18.51 5.48
N LEU A 211 11.89 -18.76 5.25
CA LEU A 211 11.36 -19.06 3.93
C LEU A 211 11.68 -17.92 2.93
N TRP A 212 11.36 -16.69 3.31
CA TRP A 212 11.57 -15.54 2.44
C TRP A 212 13.04 -15.17 2.29
N ARG A 213 13.86 -15.34 3.32
CA ARG A 213 15.32 -15.18 3.23
C ARG A 213 15.92 -16.13 2.19
N ARG A 214 15.51 -17.40 2.21
CA ARG A 214 15.97 -18.39 1.24
C ARG A 214 15.57 -17.99 -0.19
N ARG A 215 14.28 -17.70 -0.41
CA ARG A 215 13.77 -17.24 -1.71
C ARG A 215 14.49 -15.98 -2.22
N ALA A 216 14.77 -15.04 -1.33
CA ALA A 216 15.46 -13.81 -1.66
C ALA A 216 16.90 -14.07 -2.15
N ARG A 217 17.64 -14.95 -1.46
CA ARG A 217 19.00 -15.36 -1.85
C ARG A 217 19.03 -16.16 -3.15
N GLU A 218 18.03 -17.01 -3.39
CA GLU A 218 17.91 -17.77 -4.63
C GLU A 218 17.67 -16.87 -5.85
N ARG A 219 16.85 -15.81 -5.68
CA ARG A 219 16.48 -14.91 -6.78
C ARG A 219 17.47 -13.75 -7.00
N HIS A 220 18.00 -13.21 -5.90
CA HIS A 220 18.83 -11.99 -5.90
C HIS A 220 20.06 -12.15 -4.98
N PRO A 221 20.95 -13.13 -5.23
CA PRO A 221 22.12 -13.37 -4.40
C PRO A 221 23.04 -12.15 -4.28
N GLU A 222 23.07 -11.28 -5.29
CA GLU A 222 23.83 -10.04 -5.32
C GLU A 222 23.46 -9.05 -4.20
N LEU A 223 22.22 -9.13 -3.68
CA LEU A 223 21.75 -8.26 -2.61
C LEU A 223 21.99 -8.83 -1.21
N ALA A 224 22.44 -10.08 -1.08
CA ALA A 224 22.55 -10.77 0.21
C ALA A 224 23.43 -10.01 1.22
N ALA A 225 24.55 -9.45 0.77
CA ALA A 225 25.47 -8.70 1.62
C ALA A 225 24.82 -7.44 2.21
N ALA A 226 23.97 -6.74 1.43
CA ALA A 226 23.30 -5.53 1.87
C ALA A 226 22.25 -5.79 2.98
N TYR A 227 21.69 -7.00 3.04
CA TYR A 227 20.65 -7.38 4.00
C TYR A 227 21.16 -8.21 5.18
N ALA A 228 22.39 -8.71 5.12
CA ALA A 228 22.99 -9.50 6.20
C ALA A 228 22.91 -8.82 7.59
N PRO A 229 23.16 -7.51 7.74
CA PRO A 229 23.05 -6.85 9.05
C PRO A 229 21.62 -6.84 9.63
N LEU A 230 20.59 -6.87 8.79
CA LEU A 230 19.19 -6.82 9.20
C LEU A 230 18.60 -8.20 9.49
N LEU A 231 19.17 -9.24 8.89
CA LEU A 231 18.68 -10.62 9.02
C LEU A 231 19.53 -11.45 9.99
N GLY A 232 20.65 -10.92 10.46
CA GLY A 232 21.64 -11.66 11.25
C GLY A 232 22.42 -12.68 10.43
N ALA A 233 23.57 -13.11 10.96
CA ALA A 233 24.26 -14.31 10.45
C ALA A 233 23.37 -15.55 10.71
N GLU A 234 23.40 -16.51 9.79
CA GLU A 234 22.82 -17.84 10.05
C GLU A 234 23.74 -18.65 10.96
#